data_AF-A0A2N0MFH2-F1
#
_entry.id   AF-A0A2N0MFH2-F1
#
_cell.length_a   1.000
_cell.length_b   1.000
_cell.length_c   1.000
_cell.angle_alpha   90.00
_cell.angle_beta   90.00
_cell.angle_gamma   90.00
#
_symmetry.space_group_name_H-M   'P 1'
#
loop_
_entity.id
_entity.type
_entity.pdbx_description
1 polymer ?
#
loop_
_entity_poly.entity_id
_entity_poly.type
_entity_poly.pdbx_seq_one_letter_code
_entity_poly.pdbx_strand_id
1 'polypeptide(L)'
;MIKEVIRPDYSAELVYNYVAPARNAPLIKNHQSGRDLPWEERNWSIMAPNGPLTPRHDDNGFLDMDYLLITRLPSGAVGVGDVILIGGTHGSGTQAIDLFLEKLPLEKVEEIVDKLSGSDYYQVLLEVRDITHEDRHSTGHDIRLVDCHSLKVVYN
;
A
#
# COMPACT_ATOMS: atom_id res chain seq x y z
N MET A 1 2.58 7.55 38.47
CA MET A 1 1.81 6.29 38.55
C MET A 1 1.64 5.80 37.12
N ILE A 2 2.45 4.83 36.69
CA ILE A 2 2.37 4.27 35.33
C ILE A 2 1.23 3.23 35.39
N LYS A 3 0.12 3.49 34.71
CA LYS A 3 -0.91 2.47 34.52
C LYS A 3 -0.31 1.42 33.59
N GLU A 4 -0.18 0.20 34.11
CA GLU A 4 0.19 -0.96 33.30
C GLU A 4 -0.90 -1.14 32.23
N VAL A 5 -0.55 -0.84 30.98
CA VAL A 5 -1.45 -1.04 29.85
C VAL A 5 -1.41 -2.54 29.57
N ILE A 6 -2.40 -3.27 30.10
CA ILE A 6 -2.66 -4.65 29.71
C ILE A 6 -3.01 -4.60 28.22
N ARG A 7 -2.05 -4.96 27.37
CA ARG A 7 -2.29 -5.12 25.93
C ARG A 7 -2.89 -6.52 25.77
N PRO A 8 -4.16 -6.65 25.33
CA PRO A 8 -4.65 -7.95 24.91
C PRO A 8 -3.70 -8.48 23.83
N ASP A 9 -3.30 -9.73 23.96
CA ASP A 9 -2.55 -10.42 22.92
C ASP A 9 -3.56 -10.76 21.81
N TYR A 10 -3.49 -10.05 20.70
CA TYR A 10 -4.36 -10.29 19.56
C TYR A 10 -3.57 -10.30 18.27
N SER A 11 -4.04 -11.11 17.32
CA SER A 11 -3.53 -11.14 15.96
C SER A 11 -4.64 -10.74 14.98
N ALA A 12 -4.28 -10.00 13.94
CA ALA A 12 -5.16 -9.73 12.81
C ALA A 12 -4.77 -10.68 11.67
N GLU A 13 -5.75 -11.39 11.12
CA GLU A 13 -5.55 -12.23 9.93
C GLU A 13 -5.47 -11.32 8.70
N LEU A 14 -4.25 -10.99 8.27
CA LEU A 14 -4.03 -10.14 7.09
C LEU A 14 -4.37 -10.90 5.80
N VAL A 15 -5.21 -10.30 4.97
CA VAL A 15 -5.56 -10.82 3.64
C VAL A 15 -4.43 -10.55 2.64
N TYR A 16 -3.77 -9.40 2.78
CA TYR A 16 -2.68 -8.94 1.94
C TYR A 16 -1.39 -8.81 2.73
N ASN A 17 -0.29 -9.28 2.15
CA ASN A 17 1.02 -9.23 2.80
C ASN A 17 2.09 -8.69 1.85
N TYR A 18 2.93 -7.79 2.35
CA TYR A 18 4.14 -7.40 1.64
C TYR A 18 5.12 -8.56 1.58
N VAL A 19 5.58 -8.87 0.37
CA VAL A 19 6.56 -9.93 0.12
C VAL A 19 7.78 -9.28 -0.51
N ALA A 20 8.94 -9.58 0.10
CA ALA A 20 10.21 -9.15 -0.43
C ALA A 20 10.44 -9.72 -1.84
N PRO A 21 11.16 -8.99 -2.71
CA PRO A 21 11.45 -9.43 -4.06
C PRO A 21 12.05 -10.84 -4.10
N ALA A 22 11.48 -11.71 -4.94
CA ALA A 22 12.06 -13.01 -5.21
C ALA A 22 13.42 -12.88 -5.91
N ARG A 23 14.34 -13.82 -5.65
CA ARG A 23 15.68 -13.87 -6.28
C ARG A 23 15.67 -13.99 -7.81
N ASN A 24 14.53 -14.31 -8.41
CA ASN A 24 14.33 -14.40 -9.86
C ASN A 24 13.32 -13.37 -10.39
N ALA A 25 12.81 -12.46 -9.56
CA ALA A 25 12.01 -11.32 -10.01
C ALA A 25 12.75 -10.49 -11.08
N PRO A 26 12.04 -9.89 -12.05
CA PRO A 26 12.64 -8.98 -13.01
C PRO A 26 13.37 -7.84 -12.31
N LEU A 27 14.49 -7.43 -12.91
CA LEU A 27 15.18 -6.20 -12.53
C LEU A 27 14.49 -5.03 -13.21
N ILE A 28 14.28 -3.95 -12.46
CA ILE A 28 13.56 -2.77 -12.90
C ILE A 28 14.47 -1.55 -12.80
N LYS A 29 14.35 -0.65 -13.78
CA LYS A 29 15.19 0.55 -13.83
C LYS A 29 14.57 1.64 -12.97
N ASN A 30 15.33 2.07 -11.98
CA ASN A 30 14.95 3.14 -11.08
C ASN A 30 15.65 4.45 -11.42
N HIS A 31 14.95 5.55 -11.21
CA HIS A 31 15.50 6.90 -11.23
C HIS A 31 15.19 7.60 -9.89
N GLN A 32 16.22 8.10 -9.19
CA GLN A 32 16.08 8.91 -7.97
C GLN A 32 17.06 10.07 -8.03
N SER A 33 16.64 11.22 -7.48
CA SER A 33 17.48 12.41 -7.40
C SER A 33 18.80 12.13 -6.67
N GLY A 34 19.93 12.50 -7.27
CA GLY A 34 21.26 12.43 -6.65
C GLY A 34 22.07 11.18 -6.97
N ARG A 35 21.56 10.27 -7.80
CA ARG A 35 22.37 9.24 -8.46
C ARG A 35 22.47 9.54 -9.95
N ASP A 36 23.70 9.59 -10.46
CA ASP A 36 23.98 9.91 -11.87
C ASP A 36 23.59 8.78 -12.84
N LEU A 37 23.30 7.58 -12.33
CA LEU A 37 22.95 6.42 -13.14
C LEU A 37 21.68 5.74 -12.62
N PRO A 38 20.79 5.28 -13.52
CA PRO A 38 19.72 4.39 -13.14
C PRO A 38 20.32 3.14 -12.50
N TRP A 39 19.71 2.66 -11.42
CA TRP A 39 20.06 1.37 -10.84
C TRP A 39 18.94 0.38 -11.06
N GLU A 40 19.31 -0.89 -11.04
CA GLU A 40 18.38 -1.99 -11.17
C GLU A 40 18.03 -2.53 -9.78
N GLU A 41 16.75 -2.64 -9.49
CA GLU A 41 16.27 -3.28 -8.27
C GLU A 41 15.17 -4.26 -8.57
N ARG A 42 14.77 -5.04 -7.56
CA ARG A 42 13.66 -5.98 -7.69
C ARG A 42 12.49 -5.44 -6.90
N ASN A 43 11.30 -5.49 -7.48
CA ASN A 43 10.11 -4.98 -6.83
C ASN A 43 9.63 -5.85 -5.69
N TRP A 44 9.13 -5.18 -4.66
CA TRP A 44 8.26 -5.83 -3.69
C TRP A 44 6.97 -6.23 -4.38
N SER A 45 6.29 -7.20 -3.79
CA SER A 45 4.99 -7.65 -4.27
C SER A 45 4.01 -7.67 -3.12
N ILE A 46 2.72 -7.57 -3.44
CA ILE A 46 1.66 -7.85 -2.47
C ILE A 46 1.16 -9.25 -2.75
N MET A 47 1.30 -10.15 -1.78
CA MET A 47 0.66 -11.45 -1.87
C MET A 47 -0.83 -11.29 -1.57
N ALA A 48 -1.65 -11.52 -2.59
CA ALA A 48 -3.10 -11.59 -2.49
C ALA A 48 -3.59 -13.05 -2.50
N PRO A 49 -4.85 -13.33 -2.12
CA PRO A 49 -5.38 -14.70 -2.09
C PRO A 49 -5.32 -15.43 -3.45
N ASN A 50 -5.36 -14.68 -4.54
CA ASN A 50 -5.32 -15.18 -5.92
C ASN A 50 -3.91 -15.15 -6.55
N GLY A 51 -2.88 -14.75 -5.82
CA GLY A 51 -1.50 -14.72 -6.29
C GLY A 51 -0.77 -13.41 -6.01
N PRO A 52 0.51 -13.31 -6.43
CA PRO A 52 1.29 -12.10 -6.24
C PRO A 52 0.81 -10.98 -7.16
N LEU A 53 0.60 -9.80 -6.60
CA LEU A 53 0.39 -8.55 -7.30
C LEU A 53 1.73 -7.85 -7.42
N THR A 54 2.11 -7.58 -8.67
CA THR A 54 3.39 -6.97 -9.03
C THR A 54 3.12 -5.69 -9.81
N PRO A 55 3.91 -4.63 -9.59
CA PRO A 55 3.82 -3.42 -10.39
C PRO A 55 4.07 -3.73 -11.87
N ARG A 56 3.43 -2.97 -12.75
CA ARG A 56 3.61 -3.09 -14.20
C ARG A 56 4.54 -1.97 -14.70
N HIS A 57 5.21 -2.26 -15.81
CA HIS A 57 6.14 -1.36 -16.46
C HIS A 57 5.81 -1.26 -17.94
N ASP A 58 6.16 -0.12 -18.54
CA ASP A 58 6.10 0.10 -19.98
C ASP A 58 7.24 -0.60 -20.73
N ASP A 59 7.23 -0.50 -22.06
CA ASP A 59 8.25 -1.10 -22.94
C ASP A 59 9.66 -0.55 -22.71
N ASN A 60 9.77 0.62 -22.06
CA ASN A 60 11.04 1.25 -21.72
C ASN A 60 11.56 0.83 -20.34
N GLY A 61 10.76 0.05 -19.60
CA GLY A 61 11.07 -0.42 -18.25
C GLY A 61 10.75 0.59 -17.15
N PHE A 62 9.98 1.64 -17.44
CA PHE A 62 9.47 2.58 -16.45
C PHE A 62 8.17 2.07 -15.84
N LEU A 63 7.96 2.34 -14.56
CA LEU A 63 6.75 1.99 -13.83
C LEU A 63 5.52 2.65 -14.47
N ASP A 64 4.53 1.88 -14.91
CA ASP A 64 3.30 2.43 -15.50
C ASP A 64 2.09 2.24 -14.58
N MET A 65 2.18 1.29 -13.65
CA MET A 65 1.19 1.01 -12.61
C MET A 65 1.86 0.45 -11.36
N ASP A 66 1.38 0.85 -10.19
CA ASP A 66 1.82 0.37 -8.88
C ASP A 66 0.62 0.00 -7.99
N TYR A 67 0.86 -0.76 -6.93
CA TYR A 67 -0.14 -1.06 -5.92
C TYR A 67 0.16 -0.34 -4.60
N LEU A 68 -0.89 0.18 -3.98
CA LEU A 68 -0.86 0.78 -2.66
C LEU A 68 -1.71 -0.07 -1.70
N LEU A 69 -1.08 -0.61 -0.65
CA LEU A 69 -1.79 -1.31 0.42
C LEU A 69 -1.85 -0.42 1.66
N ILE A 70 -3.08 -0.15 2.10
CA ILE A 70 -3.38 0.58 3.32
C ILE A 70 -3.93 -0.43 4.32
N THR A 71 -3.32 -0.52 5.49
CA THR A 71 -3.79 -1.36 6.60
C THR A 71 -4.06 -0.49 7.81
N ARG A 72 -5.29 -0.50 8.32
CA ARG A 72 -5.64 0.17 9.57
C ARG A 72 -5.75 -0.86 10.69
N LEU A 73 -5.00 -0.62 11.76
CA LEU A 73 -5.00 -1.38 13.01
C LEU A 73 -5.27 -0.40 14.16
N PRO A 74 -6.52 -0.26 14.62
CA PRO A 74 -6.82 0.55 15.79
C PRO A 74 -6.16 -0.05 17.03
N SER A 75 -5.67 0.82 17.91
CA SER A 75 -4.97 0.40 19.12
C SER A 75 -5.87 -0.29 20.15
N GLY A 76 -7.20 -0.17 20.01
CA GLY A 76 -8.20 -0.76 20.90
C GLY A 76 -8.34 -0.08 22.26
N ALA A 77 -7.52 0.92 22.57
CA ALA A 77 -7.55 1.66 23.83
C ALA A 77 -8.13 3.07 23.63
N VAL A 78 -9.10 3.44 24.47
CA VAL A 78 -9.72 4.79 24.43
C VAL A 78 -8.64 5.85 24.63
N GLY A 79 -8.52 6.76 23.66
CA GLY A 79 -7.53 7.84 23.67
C GLY A 79 -6.15 7.47 23.14
N VAL A 80 -5.96 6.24 22.62
CA VAL A 80 -4.74 5.83 21.93
C VAL A 80 -5.01 5.84 20.42
N GLY A 81 -4.10 6.42 19.64
CA GLY A 81 -4.28 6.61 18.19
C GLY A 81 -4.34 5.30 17.40
N ASP A 82 -4.78 5.40 16.14
CA ASP A 82 -4.77 4.30 15.18
C ASP A 82 -3.39 4.12 14.56
N VAL A 83 -3.01 2.88 14.24
CA VAL A 83 -1.85 2.59 13.39
C VAL A 83 -2.34 2.41 11.96
N ILE A 84 -1.92 3.30 11.07
CA ILE A 84 -2.16 3.19 9.63
C ILE A 84 -0.83 2.86 8.97
N LEU A 85 -0.74 1.65 8.40
CA LEU A 85 0.40 1.24 7.59
C LEU A 85 0.06 1.50 6.14
N ILE A 86 0.92 2.24 5.46
CA ILE A 86 0.79 2.47 4.03
C ILE A 86 2.10 2.05 3.39
N GLY A 87 2.02 1.19 2.39
CA GLY A 87 3.15 0.83 1.56
C GLY A 87 2.78 0.90 0.08
N GLY A 88 3.78 1.09 -0.76
CA GLY A 88 3.70 0.76 -2.18
C GLY A 88 4.62 -0.42 -2.49
N THR A 89 4.40 -1.08 -3.62
CA THR A 89 5.25 -2.19 -4.09
C THR A 89 6.59 -1.74 -4.70
N HIS A 90 6.76 -0.44 -4.93
CA HIS A 90 8.02 0.18 -5.33
C HIS A 90 8.59 1.04 -4.19
N GLY A 91 9.92 1.23 -4.11
CA GLY A 91 10.58 2.07 -3.09
C GLY A 91 10.12 3.54 -3.07
N SER A 92 9.36 3.94 -4.09
CA SER A 92 8.66 5.22 -4.24
C SER A 92 7.18 5.17 -3.86
N GLY A 93 6.71 4.15 -3.14
CA GLY A 93 5.34 4.07 -2.61
C GLY A 93 4.87 5.32 -1.85
N THR A 94 5.81 6.19 -1.49
CA THR A 94 5.61 7.54 -0.97
C THR A 94 4.94 8.52 -1.97
N GLN A 95 5.17 8.42 -3.28
CA GLN A 95 4.51 9.31 -4.28
C GLN A 95 3.09 8.82 -4.64
N ALA A 96 2.84 7.51 -4.58
CA ALA A 96 1.49 6.97 -4.63
C ALA A 96 0.62 7.47 -3.46
N ILE A 97 1.24 7.67 -2.29
CA ILE A 97 0.59 8.33 -1.14
C ILE A 97 0.28 9.79 -1.46
N ASP A 98 1.18 10.54 -2.08
CA ASP A 98 0.92 11.94 -2.43
C ASP A 98 -0.34 12.06 -3.31
N LEU A 99 -0.56 11.13 -4.23
CA LEU A 99 -1.78 11.06 -5.04
C LEU A 99 -3.01 10.66 -4.24
N PHE A 100 -2.86 9.69 -3.33
CA PHE A 100 -3.90 9.32 -2.38
C PHE A 100 -4.29 10.51 -1.47
N LEU A 101 -3.35 11.38 -1.11
CA LEU A 101 -3.60 12.52 -0.23
C LEU A 101 -4.10 13.75 -1.00
N GLU A 102 -3.65 13.98 -2.22
CA GLU A 102 -3.99 15.19 -3.00
C GLU A 102 -5.27 15.03 -3.84
N LYS A 103 -5.54 13.83 -4.37
CA LYS A 103 -6.51 13.64 -5.48
C LYS A 103 -7.40 12.41 -5.36
N LEU A 104 -7.59 11.83 -4.17
CA LEU A 104 -8.48 10.69 -4.03
C LEU A 104 -9.92 11.08 -4.42
N PRO A 105 -10.52 10.46 -5.45
CA PRO A 105 -11.86 10.80 -5.87
C PRO A 105 -12.85 10.49 -4.74
N LEU A 106 -13.73 11.43 -4.42
CA LEU A 106 -14.70 11.28 -3.31
C LEU A 106 -15.55 10.01 -3.48
N GLU A 107 -15.93 9.68 -4.72
CA GLU A 107 -16.65 8.44 -5.05
C GLU A 107 -15.91 7.16 -4.62
N LYS A 108 -14.56 7.16 -4.63
CA LYS A 108 -13.76 6.02 -4.18
C LYS A 108 -13.68 5.97 -2.67
N VAL A 109 -13.64 7.12 -2.01
CA VAL A 109 -13.75 7.20 -0.56
C VAL A 109 -15.10 6.64 -0.12
N GLU A 110 -16.19 7.08 -0.73
CA GLU A 110 -17.55 6.60 -0.44
C GLU A 110 -17.66 5.09 -0.67
N GLU A 111 -17.11 4.57 -1.78
CA GLU A 111 -17.08 3.12 -2.05
C GLU A 111 -16.35 2.33 -0.96
N ILE A 112 -15.21 2.85 -0.47
CA ILE A 112 -14.43 2.22 0.61
C ILE A 112 -15.19 2.30 1.94
N VAL A 113 -15.77 3.45 2.26
CA VAL A 113 -16.55 3.68 3.49
C VAL A 113 -17.75 2.77 3.55
N ASP A 114 -18.50 2.63 2.45
CA ASP A 114 -19.68 1.77 2.38
C ASP A 114 -19.30 0.29 2.59
N LYS A 115 -18.21 -0.17 1.96
CA LYS A 115 -17.74 -1.56 2.08
C LYS A 115 -17.16 -1.88 3.46
N LEU A 116 -16.53 -0.91 4.12
CA LEU A 116 -15.87 -1.08 5.41
C LEU A 116 -16.69 -0.55 6.59
N SER A 117 -17.94 -0.14 6.36
CA SER A 117 -18.80 0.42 7.39
C SER A 117 -18.92 -0.52 8.59
N GLY A 118 -18.64 0.00 9.79
CA GLY A 118 -18.65 -0.78 11.03
C GLY A 118 -17.42 -1.66 11.27
N SER A 119 -16.40 -1.60 10.41
CA SER A 119 -15.16 -2.36 10.56
C SER A 119 -14.04 -1.50 11.16
N ASP A 120 -13.56 -1.93 12.33
CA ASP A 120 -12.47 -1.25 13.02
C ASP A 120 -11.10 -1.58 12.41
N TYR A 121 -10.91 -2.83 11.98
CA TYR A 121 -9.68 -3.32 11.36
C TYR A 121 -9.92 -3.58 9.89
N TYR A 122 -9.07 -3.06 9.00
CA TYR A 122 -9.26 -3.26 7.56
C TYR A 122 -7.97 -3.16 6.75
N GLN A 123 -8.02 -3.73 5.54
CA GLN A 123 -7.08 -3.49 4.47
C GLN A 123 -7.80 -2.92 3.25
N VAL A 124 -7.18 -1.94 2.60
CA VAL A 124 -7.59 -1.39 1.32
C VAL A 124 -6.44 -1.55 0.34
N LEU A 125 -6.73 -2.16 -0.81
CA LEU A 125 -5.80 -2.34 -1.90
C LEU A 125 -6.21 -1.45 -3.06
N LEU A 126 -5.32 -0.55 -3.44
CA LEU A 126 -5.49 0.37 -4.56
C LEU A 126 -4.47 0.07 -5.64
N GLU A 127 -4.85 0.35 -6.87
CA GLU A 127 -3.99 0.34 -8.05
C GLU A 127 -3.84 1.78 -8.52
N VAL A 128 -2.60 2.26 -8.60
CA VAL A 128 -2.23 3.57 -9.11
C VAL A 128 -1.78 3.39 -10.55
N ARG A 129 -2.40 4.10 -11.48
CA ARG A 129 -2.21 3.94 -12.92
C ARG A 129 -1.80 5.23 -13.58
N ASP A 130 -1.50 5.12 -14.87
CA ASP A 130 -1.10 6.22 -15.74
C ASP A 130 0.07 6.98 -15.12
N ILE A 131 1.08 6.24 -14.66
CA ILE A 131 2.24 6.82 -14.01
C ILE A 131 3.13 7.46 -15.08
N THR A 132 3.19 8.78 -15.07
CA THR A 132 4.13 9.57 -15.88
C THR A 132 5.39 9.89 -15.10
N HIS A 133 6.51 9.99 -15.81
CA HIS A 133 7.81 10.32 -15.24
C HIS A 133 8.27 11.65 -15.83
N GLU A 134 8.29 12.69 -15.00
CA GLU A 134 8.80 14.01 -15.37
C GLU A 134 9.98 14.36 -14.46
N ASP A 135 11.13 14.63 -15.06
CA ASP A 135 12.40 14.90 -14.38
C ASP A 135 12.80 13.85 -13.32
N ARG A 136 12.36 14.08 -12.07
CA ARG A 136 12.76 13.39 -10.84
C ARG A 136 11.57 12.86 -10.05
N HIS A 137 10.37 12.92 -10.64
CA HIS A 137 9.12 12.59 -9.98
C HIS A 137 8.30 11.64 -10.85
N SER A 138 7.71 10.64 -10.20
CA SER A 138 6.70 9.77 -10.78
C SER A 138 5.34 10.21 -10.27
N THR A 139 4.44 10.48 -11.20
CA THR A 139 3.09 10.96 -10.90
C THR A 139 2.10 10.05 -11.59
N GLY A 140 1.37 9.25 -10.80
CA GLY A 140 0.15 8.58 -11.25
C GLY A 140 -1.00 9.56 -11.43
N HIS A 141 -1.87 9.29 -12.39
CA HIS A 141 -3.01 10.17 -12.71
C HIS A 141 -4.36 9.49 -12.52
N ASP A 142 -4.38 8.18 -12.27
CA ASP A 142 -5.60 7.41 -12.01
C ASP A 142 -5.41 6.49 -10.80
N ILE A 143 -6.48 6.34 -10.01
CA ILE A 143 -6.52 5.44 -8.86
C ILE A 143 -7.77 4.59 -8.96
N ARG A 144 -7.56 3.28 -8.86
CA ARG A 144 -8.63 2.29 -8.84
C ARG A 144 -8.64 1.55 -7.51
N LEU A 145 -9.82 1.43 -6.90
CA LEU A 145 -10.04 0.45 -5.85
C LEU A 145 -9.99 -0.96 -6.45
N VAL A 146 -9.00 -1.74 -6.04
CA VAL A 146 -8.88 -3.15 -6.42
C VAL A 146 -9.75 -3.98 -5.51
N ASP A 147 -9.58 -3.78 -4.20
CA ASP A 147 -10.29 -4.54 -3.18
C ASP A 147 -10.21 -3.88 -1.80
N CYS A 148 -11.09 -4.27 -0.89
CA CYS A 148 -11.00 -3.90 0.52
C CYS A 148 -11.63 -4.97 1.41
N HIS A 149 -11.01 -5.23 2.56
CA HIS A 149 -11.41 -6.29 3.48
C HIS A 149 -11.42 -5.79 4.91
N SER A 150 -12.49 -6.09 5.63
CA SER A 150 -12.47 -6.09 7.09
C SER A 150 -11.54 -7.21 7.57
N LEU A 151 -10.71 -6.93 8.57
CA LEU A 151 -9.82 -7.93 9.14
C LEU A 151 -10.49 -8.60 10.33
N LYS A 152 -10.30 -9.92 10.42
CA LYS A 152 -10.68 -10.68 11.60
C LYS A 152 -9.59 -10.54 12.65
N VAL A 153 -10.00 -10.13 13.85
CA VAL A 153 -9.12 -10.08 15.03
C VAL A 153 -9.39 -11.31 15.89
N VAL A 154 -8.33 -12.03 16.22
CA VAL A 154 -8.36 -13.17 17.14
C VAL A 154 -7.71 -12.73 18.44
N TYR A 155 -8.46 -12.84 19.54
CA TYR A 155 -7.97 -12.61 20.89
C TYR A 155 -7.42 -13.92 21.44
N ASN A 156 -6.16 -13.91 21.88
CA ASN A 156 -5.48 -15.06 22.48
C ASN A 156 -5.70 -15.11 24.00
#